data_AF-A0A4U0WSH4-F1
#
_entry.id   AF-A0A4U0WSH4-F1
#
_cell.length_a   1.000
_cell.length_b   1.000
_cell.length_c   1.000
_cell.angle_alpha   90.00
_cell.angle_beta   90.00
_cell.angle_gamma   90.00
#
_symmetry.space_group_name_H-M   'P 1'
#
loop_
_entity.id
_entity.type
_entity.pdbx_description
1 polymer ?
#
loop_
_entity_poly.entity_id
_entity_poly.type
_entity_poly.pdbx_seq_one_letter_code
_entity_poly.pdbx_strand_id
1 'polypeptide(L)'
;MDVNQVLAGTLSPDTQVRNAAEQQLSQAAEADFAGYLTTLSQELANEQALPEVRVAAGLALKNSFSAREYNRLRQVQERWLQQIDPSIKNSVKSLALKTLSSNNARAGQSAAQFIASIASIELPRNQWPDLMQTLVSNVGGEG
;
A
#
# COMPACT_ATOMS: atom_id res chain seq x y z
N MET A 1 7.39 5.60 15.96
CA MET A 1 6.76 6.52 15.00
C MET A 1 5.28 6.25 15.06
N ASP A 2 4.46 7.25 15.37
CA ASP A 2 3.01 7.08 15.31
C ASP A 2 2.58 7.27 13.84
N VAL A 3 2.33 6.15 13.15
CA VAL A 3 2.04 6.18 11.71
C VAL A 3 0.78 6.98 11.38
N ASN A 4 -0.20 6.99 12.29
CA ASN A 4 -1.44 7.74 12.11
C ASN A 4 -1.18 9.25 12.13
N GLN A 5 -0.36 9.75 13.06
CA GLN A 5 0.03 11.15 13.10
C GLN A 5 0.81 11.57 11.85
N VAL A 6 1.72 10.73 11.37
CA VAL A 6 2.53 11.06 10.18
C VAL A 6 1.65 11.06 8.94
N LEU A 7 0.78 10.06 8.76
CA LEU A 7 -0.17 10.02 7.65
C LEU A 7 -1.13 11.21 7.69
N ALA A 8 -1.66 11.57 8.86
CA ALA A 8 -2.47 12.79 9.01
C ALA A 8 -1.67 14.06 8.63
N GLY A 9 -0.39 14.10 8.99
CA GLY A 9 0.53 15.18 8.62
C GLY A 9 0.68 15.35 7.10
N THR A 10 0.63 14.26 6.32
CA THR A 10 0.67 14.34 4.85
C THR A 10 -0.55 15.04 4.22
N LEU A 11 -1.65 15.13 4.97
CA LEU A 11 -2.89 15.79 4.57
C LEU A 11 -2.99 17.23 5.09
N SER A 12 -2.01 17.69 5.86
CA SER A 12 -2.02 19.02 6.45
C SER A 12 -2.02 20.12 5.36
N PRO A 13 -2.79 21.20 5.55
CA PRO A 13 -2.71 22.38 4.69
C PRO A 13 -1.38 23.14 4.88
N ASP A 14 -0.69 22.93 6.00
CA ASP A 14 0.63 23.50 6.25
C ASP A 14 1.70 22.72 5.46
N THR A 15 2.39 23.43 4.58
CA THR A 15 3.41 22.85 3.70
C THR A 15 4.61 22.33 4.47
N GLN A 16 5.00 22.95 5.60
CA GLN A 16 6.11 22.45 6.41
C GLN A 16 5.75 21.14 7.10
N VAL A 17 4.53 21.04 7.64
CA VAL A 17 4.03 19.81 8.29
C VAL A 17 3.93 18.67 7.27
N ARG A 18 3.39 18.95 6.08
CA ARG A 18 3.28 17.95 5.01
C ARG A 18 4.66 17.45 4.57
N ASN A 19 5.59 18.35 4.28
CA ASN A 19 6.92 17.97 3.83
C ASN A 19 7.68 17.17 4.90
N ALA A 20 7.55 17.55 6.17
CA ALA A 20 8.15 16.81 7.27
C ALA A 20 7.58 15.38 7.37
N ALA A 21 6.25 15.24 7.24
CA ALA A 21 5.59 13.94 7.26
C ALA A 21 6.00 13.04 6.07
N GLU A 22 6.04 13.60 4.86
CA GLU A 22 6.52 12.88 3.66
C GLU A 22 7.98 12.43 3.82
N GLN A 23 8.83 13.30 4.36
CA GLN A 23 10.23 12.98 4.61
C GLN A 23 10.39 11.86 5.64
N GLN A 24 9.58 11.87 6.72
CA GLN A 24 9.57 10.79 7.70
C GLN A 24 9.10 9.46 7.10
N LEU A 25 8.08 9.46 6.23
CA LEU A 25 7.66 8.25 5.52
C LEU A 25 8.76 7.72 4.59
N SER A 26 9.47 8.61 3.88
CA SER A 26 10.61 8.21 3.02
C SER A 26 11.73 7.59 3.85
N GLN A 27 12.09 8.20 4.98
CA GLN A 27 13.12 7.66 5.88
C GLN A 27 12.72 6.31 6.46
N ALA A 28 11.45 6.13 6.84
CA ALA A 28 10.94 4.84 7.32
C ALA A 28 11.03 3.75 6.24
N ALA A 29 10.66 4.07 4.99
CA ALA A 29 10.75 3.15 3.86
C ALA A 29 12.21 2.79 3.49
N GLU A 30 13.15 3.71 3.67
CA GLU A 30 14.58 3.46 3.48
C GLU A 30 15.12 2.53 4.57
N ALA A 31 14.83 2.83 5.84
CA ALA A 31 15.31 2.11 7.00
C ALA A 31 14.78 0.67 7.10
N ASP A 32 13.46 0.48 6.99
CA ASP A 32 12.83 -0.84 6.99
C ASP A 32 11.61 -0.84 6.07
N PHE A 33 11.85 -1.25 4.83
CA PHE A 33 10.79 -1.32 3.83
C PHE A 33 9.74 -2.38 4.16
N ALA A 34 10.13 -3.51 4.76
CA ALA A 34 9.20 -4.59 5.07
C ALA A 34 8.24 -4.17 6.19
N GLY A 35 8.78 -3.59 7.26
CA GLY A 35 7.99 -3.03 8.36
C GLY A 35 7.13 -1.85 7.92
N TYR A 36 7.66 -0.98 7.06
CA TYR A 36 6.91 0.13 6.47
C TYR A 36 5.67 -0.36 5.70
N LEU A 37 5.83 -1.32 4.79
CA LEU A 37 4.70 -1.87 4.01
C LEU A 37 3.67 -2.56 4.91
N THR A 38 4.15 -3.34 5.89
CA THR A 38 3.28 -4.02 6.85
C THR A 38 2.42 -3.02 7.62
N THR A 39 3.06 -1.99 8.18
CA THR A 39 2.38 -0.95 8.98
C THR A 39 1.33 -0.23 8.15
N LEU A 40 1.67 0.23 6.94
CA LEU A 40 0.70 0.93 6.10
C LEU A 40 -0.45 0.04 5.62
N SER A 41 -0.17 -1.24 5.33
CA SER A 41 -1.22 -2.19 4.92
C SER A 41 -2.21 -2.49 6.05
N GLN A 42 -1.73 -2.53 7.30
CA GLN A 42 -2.57 -2.67 8.48
C GLN A 42 -3.45 -1.45 8.67
N GLU A 43 -2.89 -0.24 8.55
CA GLU A 43 -3.67 1.00 8.66
C GLU A 43 -4.71 1.13 7.56
N LEU A 44 -4.37 0.79 6.31
CA LEU A 44 -5.31 0.78 5.20
C LEU A 44 -6.53 -0.14 5.48
N ALA A 45 -6.26 -1.33 6.03
CA ALA A 45 -7.27 -2.33 6.39
C ALA A 45 -7.97 -2.07 7.74
N ASN A 46 -7.50 -1.10 8.52
CA ASN A 46 -8.05 -0.78 9.84
C ASN A 46 -9.34 0.01 9.70
N GLU A 47 -10.50 -0.64 9.85
CA GLU A 47 -11.79 0.03 9.77
C GLU A 47 -12.08 0.99 10.92
N GLN A 48 -11.33 0.92 12.02
CA GLN A 48 -11.47 1.84 13.15
C GLN A 48 -10.61 3.11 13.00
N ALA A 49 -9.66 3.13 12.06
CA ALA A 49 -8.88 4.32 11.76
C ALA A 49 -9.71 5.37 11.02
N LEU A 50 -9.29 6.63 11.12
CA LEU A 50 -9.92 7.73 10.40
C LEU A 50 -9.88 7.46 8.88
N PRO A 51 -11.01 7.66 8.16
CA PRO A 51 -11.10 7.50 6.70
C PRO A 51 -9.94 8.09 5.91
N GLU A 52 -9.50 9.28 6.32
CA GLU A 52 -8.46 10.06 5.64
C GLU A 52 -7.08 9.43 5.83
N VAL A 53 -6.79 8.92 7.03
CA VAL A 53 -5.53 8.23 7.34
C VAL A 53 -5.42 6.92 6.56
N ARG A 54 -6.52 6.17 6.44
CA ARG A 54 -6.58 4.94 5.62
C ARG A 54 -6.27 5.22 4.15
N VAL A 55 -6.85 6.30 3.61
CA VAL A 55 -6.60 6.74 2.23
C VAL A 55 -5.14 7.19 2.07
N ALA A 56 -4.60 7.95 3.01
CA ALA A 56 -3.19 8.35 3.00
C ALA A 56 -2.25 7.12 3.05
N ALA A 57 -2.56 6.11 3.85
CA ALA A 57 -1.80 4.86 3.91
C ALA A 57 -1.79 4.14 2.57
N GLY A 58 -2.96 3.99 1.93
CA GLY A 58 -3.07 3.38 0.60
C GLY A 58 -2.34 4.17 -0.49
N LEU A 59 -2.36 5.50 -0.42
CA LEU A 59 -1.62 6.36 -1.35
C LEU A 59 -0.10 6.22 -1.14
N ALA A 60 0.37 6.20 0.11
CA ALA A 60 1.78 6.00 0.45
C ALA A 60 2.28 4.62 -0.01
N LEU A 61 1.47 3.58 0.18
CA LEU A 61 1.73 2.24 -0.36
C LEU A 61 1.88 2.29 -1.89
N LYS A 62 0.89 2.82 -2.61
CA LYS A 62 0.96 2.96 -4.07
C LYS A 62 2.22 3.72 -4.50
N ASN A 63 2.49 4.87 -3.88
CA ASN A 63 3.64 5.73 -4.20
C ASN A 63 4.98 5.02 -4.01
N SER A 64 5.05 4.07 -3.08
CA SER A 64 6.24 3.24 -2.89
C SER A 64 6.55 2.40 -4.15
N PHE A 65 5.54 1.97 -4.88
CA PHE A 65 5.69 1.17 -6.11
C PHE A 65 5.44 1.98 -7.39
N SER A 66 5.27 3.30 -7.28
CA SER A 66 5.10 4.19 -8.43
C SER A 66 6.10 5.34 -8.34
N ALA A 67 7.20 5.22 -9.07
CA ALA A 67 8.17 6.29 -9.25
C ALA A 67 8.12 6.81 -10.70
N ARG A 68 8.22 8.14 -10.86
CA ARG A 68 8.35 8.78 -12.20
C ARG A 68 9.68 8.42 -12.85
N GLU A 69 10.70 8.18 -12.05
CA GLU A 69 12.04 7.83 -12.48
C GLU A 69 12.15 6.32 -12.69
N TYR A 70 12.50 5.91 -13.90
CA TYR A 70 12.59 4.50 -14.28
C TYR A 70 13.56 3.70 -13.39
N ASN A 71 14.72 4.28 -13.06
CA ASN A 71 15.74 3.62 -12.23
C ASN A 71 15.24 3.37 -10.80
N ARG A 72 14.56 4.36 -10.21
CA ARG A 72 13.98 4.23 -8.86
C ARG A 72 12.85 3.19 -8.85
N LEU A 73 12.02 3.18 -9.89
CA LEU A 73 10.96 2.17 -10.04
C LEU A 73 11.56 0.75 -10.11
N ARG A 74 12.59 0.54 -10.93
CA ARG A 74 13.32 -0.74 -11.02
C ARG A 74 13.87 -1.19 -9.67
N GLN A 75 14.54 -0.29 -8.95
CA GLN A 75 15.11 -0.62 -7.63
C GLN A 75 14.05 -1.05 -6.63
N VAL A 76 12.91 -0.36 -6.57
CA VAL A 76 11.83 -0.76 -5.64
C VAL A 76 11.19 -2.08 -6.07
N GLN A 77 11.03 -2.32 -7.37
CA GLN A 77 10.54 -3.62 -7.88
C GLN A 77 11.49 -4.76 -7.51
N GLU A 78 12.81 -4.57 -7.66
CA GLU A 78 13.81 -5.55 -7.27
C GLU A 78 13.83 -5.77 -5.75
N ARG A 79 13.74 -4.69 -4.97
CA ARG A 79 13.60 -4.75 -3.50
C ARG A 79 12.39 -5.57 -3.09
N TRP A 80 11.22 -5.30 -3.70
CA TRP A 80 10.02 -6.11 -3.49
C TRP A 80 10.28 -7.57 -3.84
N LEU A 81 10.76 -7.86 -5.04
CA LEU A 81 10.89 -9.24 -5.53
C LEU A 81 11.89 -10.06 -4.72
N GLN A 82 13.04 -9.49 -4.37
CA GLN A 82 14.19 -10.23 -3.83
C GLN A 82 14.41 -10.04 -2.33
N GLN A 83 14.04 -8.89 -1.76
CA GLN A 83 14.41 -8.53 -0.38
C GLN A 83 13.25 -8.63 0.61
N ILE A 84 12.00 -8.66 0.13
CA ILE A 84 10.84 -8.82 1.02
C ILE A 84 10.47 -10.31 1.14
N ASP A 85 10.33 -10.74 2.39
CA ASP A 85 9.91 -12.11 2.72
C ASP A 85 8.53 -12.44 2.11
N PRO A 86 8.34 -13.63 1.52
CA PRO A 86 7.06 -14.05 0.96
C PRO A 86 5.87 -13.96 1.93
N SER A 87 6.08 -14.22 3.22
CA SER A 87 5.04 -14.12 4.26
C SER A 87 4.54 -12.68 4.41
N ILE A 88 5.46 -11.70 4.40
CA ILE A 88 5.13 -10.27 4.48
C ILE A 88 4.39 -9.84 3.22
N LYS A 89 4.86 -10.25 2.03
CA LYS A 89 4.14 -9.97 0.77
C LYS A 89 2.72 -10.48 0.83
N ASN A 90 2.52 -11.73 1.26
CA ASN A 90 1.20 -12.33 1.33
C ASN A 90 0.30 -11.62 2.34
N SER A 91 0.84 -11.21 3.50
CA SER A 91 0.09 -10.42 4.49
C SER A 91 -0.35 -9.07 3.92
N VAL A 92 0.58 -8.31 3.32
CA VAL A 92 0.30 -7.01 2.71
C VAL A 92 -0.76 -7.13 1.60
N LYS A 93 -0.61 -8.14 0.73
CA LYS A 93 -1.57 -8.44 -0.35
C LYS A 93 -2.95 -8.81 0.17
N SER A 94 -3.02 -9.65 1.20
CA SER A 94 -4.27 -10.08 1.84
C SER A 94 -5.01 -8.90 2.48
N LEU A 95 -4.31 -8.03 3.20
CA LEU A 95 -4.88 -6.82 3.79
C LEU A 95 -5.41 -5.85 2.74
N ALA A 96 -4.68 -5.66 1.64
CA ALA A 96 -5.14 -4.84 0.52
C ALA A 96 -6.40 -5.42 -0.13
N LEU A 97 -6.43 -6.73 -0.40
CA LEU A 97 -7.60 -7.42 -0.96
C LEU A 97 -8.81 -7.32 -0.03
N LYS A 98 -8.63 -7.52 1.28
CA LYS A 98 -9.69 -7.35 2.29
C LYS A 98 -10.25 -5.92 2.27
N THR A 99 -9.39 -4.93 2.04
CA THR A 99 -9.81 -3.51 2.00
C THR A 99 -10.66 -3.18 0.76
N LEU A 100 -10.64 -3.99 -0.30
CA LEU A 100 -11.54 -3.80 -1.44
C LEU A 100 -13.03 -3.88 -1.04
N SER A 101 -13.35 -4.70 -0.04
CA SER A 101 -14.71 -4.87 0.50
C SER A 101 -15.06 -3.86 1.60
N SER A 102 -14.18 -2.88 1.87
CA SER A 102 -14.39 -1.85 2.88
C SER A 102 -15.61 -0.97 2.56
N ASN A 103 -16.40 -0.63 3.58
CA ASN A 103 -17.52 0.31 3.45
C ASN A 103 -17.06 1.73 3.04
N ASN A 104 -15.78 2.03 3.22
CA ASN A 104 -15.17 3.27 2.75
C ASN A 104 -14.67 3.11 1.31
N ALA A 105 -15.44 3.64 0.35
CA ALA A 105 -15.12 3.59 -1.07
C ALA A 105 -13.76 4.21 -1.43
N ARG A 106 -13.32 5.26 -0.72
CA ARG A 106 -12.01 5.89 -0.99
C ARG A 106 -10.85 5.02 -0.55
N ALA A 107 -10.99 4.35 0.60
CA ALA A 107 -10.00 3.37 1.06
C ALA A 107 -9.96 2.16 0.11
N GLY A 108 -11.12 1.67 -0.33
CA GLY A 108 -11.22 0.60 -1.33
C GLY A 108 -10.56 0.97 -2.67
N GLN A 109 -10.78 2.20 -3.17
CA GLN A 109 -10.09 2.67 -4.37
C GLN A 109 -8.57 2.77 -4.18
N SER A 110 -8.11 3.22 -3.02
CA SER A 110 -6.67 3.31 -2.72
C SER A 110 -6.03 1.91 -2.68
N ALA A 111 -6.72 0.95 -2.06
CA ALA A 111 -6.32 -0.45 -2.08
C ALA A 111 -6.29 -1.04 -3.51
N ALA A 112 -7.28 -0.74 -4.34
CA ALA A 112 -7.31 -1.18 -5.73
C ALA A 112 -6.13 -0.64 -6.55
N GLN A 113 -5.77 0.64 -6.36
CA GLN A 113 -4.60 1.22 -7.02
C GLN A 113 -3.29 0.55 -6.57
N PHE A 114 -3.16 0.29 -5.27
CA PHE A 114 -2.01 -0.42 -4.73
C PHE A 114 -1.91 -1.86 -5.29
N ILE A 115 -3.02 -2.60 -5.31
CA ILE A 115 -3.08 -3.95 -5.89
C ILE A 115 -2.67 -3.91 -7.36
N ALA A 116 -3.17 -2.95 -8.15
CA ALA A 116 -2.79 -2.81 -9.55
C ALA A 116 -1.27 -2.56 -9.72
N SER A 117 -0.68 -1.74 -8.86
CA SER A 117 0.78 -1.51 -8.86
C SER A 117 1.56 -2.79 -8.59
N ILE A 118 1.19 -3.58 -7.58
CA ILE A 118 1.87 -4.85 -7.28
C ILE A 118 1.62 -5.91 -8.36
N ALA A 119 0.38 -6.00 -8.85
CA ALA A 119 -0.02 -6.93 -9.90
C ALA A 119 0.80 -6.72 -11.18
N SER A 120 1.10 -5.46 -11.53
CA SER A 120 1.97 -5.14 -12.69
C SER A 120 3.39 -5.71 -12.55
N ILE A 121 3.85 -5.98 -11.33
CA ILE A 121 5.17 -6.53 -11.02
C ILE A 121 5.11 -8.06 -10.96
N GLU A 122 4.11 -8.62 -10.28
CA GLU A 122 4.01 -10.05 -9.97
C GLU A 122 3.34 -10.89 -11.06
N LEU A 123 2.34 -10.35 -11.79
CA LEU A 123 1.63 -11.11 -12.83
C LEU A 123 2.55 -11.54 -14.00
N PRO A 124 3.43 -10.68 -14.55
CA PRO A 124 4.36 -11.10 -15.60
C PRO A 124 5.36 -12.18 -15.14
N ARG A 125 5.47 -12.40 -13.83
CA ARG A 125 6.38 -13.36 -13.19
C ARG A 125 5.66 -14.57 -12.58
N ASN A 126 4.35 -14.67 -12.76
CA ASN A 126 3.51 -15.71 -12.19
C ASN A 126 3.62 -15.85 -10.66
N GLN A 127 3.85 -14.73 -9.94
CA GLN A 127 4.00 -14.72 -8.46
C GLN A 127 2.70 -14.42 -7.71
N TRP A 128 1.62 -14.15 -8.44
CA TRP A 128 0.28 -13.93 -7.86
C TRP A 128 -0.83 -14.57 -8.71
N PRO A 129 -0.82 -15.91 -8.85
CA PRO A 129 -1.75 -16.61 -9.73
C PRO A 129 -3.21 -16.45 -9.29
N ASP A 130 -3.46 -16.38 -7.98
CA ASP A 130 -4.82 -16.36 -7.40
C ASP A 130 -5.51 -14.98 -7.48
N LEU A 131 -4.80 -13.94 -7.93
CA LEU A 131 -5.32 -12.58 -7.94
C LEU A 131 -6.59 -12.46 -8.80
N MET A 132 -6.55 -12.97 -10.03
CA MET A 132 -7.67 -12.85 -10.97
C MET A 132 -8.91 -13.59 -10.44
N GLN A 133 -8.72 -14.80 -9.91
CA GLN A 133 -9.80 -15.56 -9.29
C GLN A 133 -10.41 -14.81 -8.11
N THR A 134 -9.57 -14.27 -7.23
CA THR A 134 -10.02 -13.51 -6.05
C THR A 134 -10.80 -12.25 -6.45
N LEU A 135 -10.32 -11.50 -7.45
CA LEU A 135 -11.02 -10.31 -7.95
C LEU A 135 -12.38 -10.67 -8.56
N VAL A 136 -12.46 -11.77 -9.31
CA VAL A 136 -13.73 -12.27 -9.88
C VAL A 136 -14.68 -12.70 -8.76
N SER A 137 -14.22 -13.45 -7.76
CA SER A 137 -15.06 -13.83 -6.60
C SER A 137 -15.57 -12.61 -5.82
N ASN A 138 -14.73 -11.58 -5.65
CA ASN A 138 -15.11 -10.35 -4.95
C ASN A 138 -16.14 -9.51 -5.71
N VAL A 139 -16.21 -9.60 -7.04
CA VAL A 139 -17.21 -8.90 -7.87
C VAL A 139 -18.45 -9.78 -8.11
N GLY A 140 -18.25 -11.09 -8.21
CA GLY A 140 -19.27 -12.08 -8.55
C GLY A 140 -20.24 -12.39 -7.41
N GLY A 141 -19.90 -12.01 -6.18
CA GLY A 141 -20.80 -12.11 -5.02
C GLY A 141 -21.33 -13.53 -4.82
N GLU A 142 -20.58 -14.40 -4.15
CA GLU A 142 -21.26 -15.45 -3.39
C GLU A 142 -21.83 -14.81 -2.11
N GLY A 143 -23.01 -14.21 -2.29
CA GLY A 143 -23.97 -13.88 -1.25
C GLY A 143 -25.25 -14.67 -1.49
#